data_AF-A0A496B625-F1
#
_entry.id   AF-A0A496B625-F1
#
_cell.length_a   1.000
_cell.length_b   1.000
_cell.length_c   1.000
_cell.angle_alpha   90.00
_cell.angle_beta   90.00
_cell.angle_gamma   90.00
#
_symmetry.space_group_name_H-M   'P 1'
#
loop_
_entity.id
_entity.type
_entity.pdbx_description
1 polymer ?
#
loop_
_entity_poly.entity_id
_entity_poly.type
_entity_poly.pdbx_seq_one_letter_code
_entity_poly.pdbx_strand_id
1 'polypeptide(L)'
;MSKILIAMSGGVDSSVTAAMMVDAGHDVIGITMRLGAPDTIEVEPERPNCCSLEGIEDARRVATQLGIPFYGVNYEDIFREQIIDYFVEEYLAGRTPSPCMVCNRELKFGKLLALADTLECDFIATGHYARIERHPETGRALLRKALNPEKDQSYFLAALTQEQLRRAMMPLGEYTKAQVRDLARKYQLRTAEKDESQELCFVADTNYRRFLQDRVPERIAGGDIVDKDGNVLGKHQGVPFYTVGQRRGLGIAAGKP
;
A
#
# COMPACT_ATOMS: atom_id res chain seq x y z
N MET A 1 -18.96 21.36 4.35
CA MET A 1 -19.02 20.15 5.19
C MET A 1 -19.35 18.99 4.26
N SER A 2 -18.60 17.90 4.34
CA SER A 2 -18.74 16.74 3.46
C SER A 2 -18.56 15.47 4.28
N LYS A 3 -19.15 14.37 3.83
CA LYS A 3 -19.04 13.06 4.47
C LYS A 3 -17.86 12.29 3.87
N ILE A 4 -16.92 11.88 4.71
CA ILE A 4 -15.62 11.36 4.29
C ILE A 4 -15.42 9.95 4.84
N LEU A 5 -15.14 9.00 3.96
CA LEU A 5 -14.70 7.67 4.35
C LEU A 5 -13.17 7.65 4.47
N ILE A 6 -12.63 7.22 5.61
CA ILE A 6 -11.18 7.16 5.84
C ILE A 6 -10.71 5.71 5.86
N ALA A 7 -9.75 5.36 5.00
CA ALA A 7 -9.06 4.09 5.09
C ALA A 7 -8.01 4.13 6.20
N MET A 8 -8.27 3.44 7.31
CA MET A 8 -7.45 3.40 8.52
C MET A 8 -6.67 2.08 8.62
N SER A 9 -5.36 2.15 8.44
CA SER A 9 -4.44 1.02 8.53
C SER A 9 -3.92 0.76 9.96
N GLY A 10 -4.24 1.65 10.90
CA GLY A 10 -3.64 1.65 12.25
C GLY A 10 -2.23 2.25 12.29
N GLY A 11 -1.74 2.76 11.16
CA GLY A 11 -0.51 3.54 11.08
C GLY A 11 -0.76 5.03 11.32
N VAL A 12 0.30 5.73 11.75
CA VAL A 12 0.27 7.17 12.08
C VAL A 12 -0.33 8.04 10.99
N ASP A 13 -0.05 7.73 9.72
CA ASP A 13 -0.48 8.53 8.58
C ASP A 13 -2.01 8.51 8.42
N SER A 14 -2.61 7.31 8.50
CA SER A 14 -4.06 7.19 8.43
C SER A 14 -4.77 7.79 9.65
N SER A 15 -4.14 7.70 10.83
CA SER A 15 -4.66 8.29 12.06
C SER A 15 -4.66 9.82 12.02
N VAL A 16 -3.57 10.43 11.56
CA VAL A 16 -3.47 11.89 11.39
C VAL A 16 -4.42 12.37 10.30
N THR A 17 -4.55 11.62 9.20
CA THR A 17 -5.55 11.91 8.16
C THR A 17 -6.96 11.98 8.75
N ALA A 18 -7.35 10.98 9.54
CA ALA A 18 -8.66 10.97 10.21
C ALA A 18 -8.83 12.19 11.12
N ALA A 19 -7.84 12.47 11.98
CA ALA A 19 -7.87 13.61 12.89
C ALA A 19 -7.99 14.95 12.16
N MET A 20 -7.25 15.15 11.06
CA MET A 20 -7.32 16.37 10.24
C MET A 20 -8.70 16.56 9.60
N MET A 21 -9.35 15.49 9.14
CA MET A 21 -10.70 15.59 8.56
C MET A 21 -11.75 15.95 9.63
N VAL A 22 -11.62 15.39 10.83
CA VAL A 22 -12.48 15.75 11.99
C VAL A 22 -12.25 17.20 12.40
N ASP A 23 -10.99 17.63 12.55
CA ASP A 23 -10.59 18.99 12.92
C ASP A 23 -11.07 20.04 11.89
N ALA A 24 -11.13 19.66 10.61
CA ALA A 24 -11.71 20.47 9.53
C ALA A 24 -13.25 20.50 9.53
N GLY A 25 -13.91 19.81 10.46
CA GLY A 25 -15.36 19.81 10.64
C GLY A 25 -16.13 18.96 9.62
N HIS A 26 -15.51 17.91 9.08
CA HIS A 26 -16.20 16.94 8.22
C HIS A 26 -16.98 15.89 9.04
N ASP A 27 -17.98 15.26 8.43
CA ASP A 27 -18.58 14.02 8.94
C ASP A 27 -17.67 12.86 8.50
N VAL A 28 -17.12 12.10 9.45
CA VAL A 28 -16.02 11.17 9.18
C VAL A 28 -16.41 9.76 9.61
N ILE A 29 -16.21 8.79 8.73
CA ILE A 29 -16.35 7.36 9.02
C ILE A 29 -14.99 6.68 8.81
N GLY A 30 -14.50 6.00 9.83
CA GLY A 30 -13.30 5.16 9.73
C GLY A 30 -13.62 3.77 9.22
N ILE A 31 -12.83 3.26 8.27
CA ILE A 31 -12.88 1.89 7.79
C ILE A 31 -11.50 1.25 7.89
N THR A 32 -11.45 0.02 8.38
CA THR A 32 -10.28 -0.85 8.19
C THR A 32 -10.61 -2.01 7.27
N MET A 33 -9.66 -2.40 6.44
CA MET A 33 -9.79 -3.55 5.54
C MET A 33 -9.01 -4.73 6.11
N ARG A 34 -9.68 -5.84 6.33
CA ARG A 34 -9.04 -7.13 6.56
C ARG A 34 -8.71 -7.74 5.20
N LEU A 35 -7.42 -7.89 4.91
CA LEU A 35 -6.90 -8.38 3.62
C LEU A 35 -6.36 -9.82 3.70
N GLY A 36 -6.56 -10.50 4.82
CA GLY A 36 -6.01 -11.84 5.08
C GLY A 36 -4.74 -11.83 5.92
N ALA A 37 -4.47 -12.93 6.61
CA ALA A 37 -3.17 -13.17 7.23
C ALA A 37 -2.14 -13.46 6.12
N PRO A 38 -0.84 -13.22 6.33
CA PRO A 38 0.18 -13.77 5.44
C PRO A 38 -0.05 -15.29 5.35
N ASP A 39 -0.12 -15.85 4.14
CA ASP A 39 -0.33 -17.28 3.86
C ASP A 39 0.82 -18.19 4.37
N THR A 40 1.67 -17.69 5.28
CA THR A 40 2.74 -18.42 5.92
C THR A 40 2.26 -18.96 7.26
N ILE A 41 2.36 -20.29 7.41
CA ILE A 41 1.97 -21.09 8.59
C ILE A 41 2.68 -20.67 9.89
N GLU A 42 3.66 -19.77 9.84
CA GLU A 42 4.34 -19.23 11.00
C GLU A 42 4.44 -17.70 10.88
N VAL A 43 3.43 -17.00 11.40
CA VAL A 43 3.53 -15.56 11.63
C VAL A 43 4.33 -15.38 12.91
N GLU A 44 5.60 -14.95 12.81
CA GLU A 44 6.33 -14.46 13.97
C GLU A 44 5.49 -13.34 14.64
N PRO A 45 5.20 -13.42 15.94
CA PRO A 45 4.27 -12.52 16.64
C PRO A 45 4.74 -11.06 16.73
N GLU A 46 5.93 -10.71 16.22
CA GLU A 46 6.60 -9.44 16.51
C GLU A 46 6.67 -8.45 15.33
N ARG A 47 6.05 -8.73 14.17
CA ARG A 47 6.07 -7.77 13.05
C ARG A 47 4.71 -7.11 12.79
N PRO A 48 4.60 -5.77 12.93
CA PRO A 48 3.37 -5.05 12.67
C PRO A 48 3.11 -4.96 11.17
N ASN A 49 2.38 -5.92 10.61
CA ASN A 49 1.81 -5.75 9.27
C ASN A 49 0.53 -4.90 9.34
N CYS A 50 0.22 -4.19 8.25
CA CYS A 50 -0.99 -3.36 8.11
C CYS A 50 -2.30 -4.14 8.34
N CYS A 51 -2.25 -5.47 8.33
CA CYS A 51 -3.38 -6.38 8.50
C CYS A 51 -3.34 -7.13 9.85
N SER A 52 -2.48 -6.72 10.79
CA SER A 52 -2.39 -7.38 12.09
C SER A 52 -3.59 -7.01 12.93
N LEU A 53 -3.96 -7.90 13.85
CA LEU A 53 -4.95 -7.61 14.88
C LEU A 53 -4.59 -6.33 15.65
N GLU A 54 -3.30 -6.08 15.87
CA GLU A 54 -2.80 -4.85 16.49
C GLU A 54 -3.09 -3.61 15.65
N GLY A 55 -2.87 -3.66 14.32
CA GLY A 55 -3.19 -2.54 13.41
C GLY A 55 -4.68 -2.20 13.40
N ILE A 56 -5.55 -3.21 13.38
CA ILE A 56 -7.00 -3.03 13.46
C ILE A 56 -7.41 -2.40 14.80
N GLU A 57 -6.83 -2.88 15.90
CA GLU A 57 -7.10 -2.38 17.24
C GLU A 57 -6.63 -0.92 17.42
N ASP A 58 -5.47 -0.57 16.87
CA ASP A 58 -4.98 0.81 16.86
C ASP A 58 -5.90 1.73 16.06
N ALA A 59 -6.35 1.30 14.88
CA ALA A 59 -7.31 2.06 14.08
C ALA A 59 -8.62 2.29 14.84
N ARG A 60 -9.14 1.25 15.51
CA ARG A 60 -10.36 1.33 16.33
C ARG A 60 -10.19 2.29 17.51
N ARG A 61 -9.04 2.28 18.18
CA ARG A 61 -8.73 3.19 19.30
C ARG A 61 -8.67 4.63 18.85
N VAL A 62 -8.00 4.90 17.73
CA VAL A 62 -7.95 6.24 17.14
C VAL A 62 -9.37 6.72 16.79
N ALA A 63 -10.17 5.87 16.14
CA ALA A 63 -11.55 6.23 15.82
C ALA A 63 -12.39 6.54 17.08
N THR A 64 -12.22 5.74 18.14
CA THR A 64 -12.88 5.96 19.44
C THR A 64 -12.46 7.30 20.06
N GLN A 65 -11.15 7.61 20.06
CA GLN A 65 -10.61 8.87 20.57
C GLN A 65 -11.16 10.08 19.80
N LEU A 66 -11.31 9.95 18.49
CA LEU A 66 -11.84 11.01 17.62
C LEU A 66 -13.38 11.10 17.66
N GLY A 67 -14.06 10.15 18.33
CA GLY A 67 -15.52 10.11 18.40
C GLY A 67 -16.21 9.79 17.06
N ILE A 68 -15.53 9.06 16.17
CA ILE A 68 -16.05 8.74 14.82
C ILE A 68 -16.53 7.28 14.74
N PRO A 69 -17.56 6.97 13.92
CA PRO A 69 -17.94 5.60 13.61
C PRO A 69 -16.77 4.83 12.97
N PHE A 70 -16.65 3.56 13.31
CA PHE A 70 -15.57 2.69 12.81
C PHE A 70 -16.11 1.31 12.44
N TYR A 71 -15.79 0.85 11.22
CA TYR A 71 -16.18 -0.48 10.75
C TYR A 71 -14.99 -1.24 10.15
N GLY A 72 -15.05 -2.56 10.26
CA GLY A 72 -14.14 -3.47 9.56
C GLY A 72 -14.85 -4.09 8.36
N VAL A 73 -14.17 -4.12 7.22
CA VAL A 73 -14.65 -4.84 6.02
C VAL A 73 -13.69 -5.97 5.68
N ASN A 74 -14.23 -7.11 5.27
CA ASN A 74 -13.43 -8.25 4.84
C ASN A 74 -13.29 -8.23 3.32
N TYR A 75 -12.06 -8.05 2.84
CA TYR A 75 -11.69 -8.11 1.43
C TYR A 75 -10.58 -9.13 1.17
N GLU A 76 -10.46 -10.14 2.03
CA GLU A 76 -9.45 -11.20 1.95
C GLU A 76 -9.48 -11.95 0.60
N ASP A 77 -10.65 -12.42 0.16
CA ASP A 77 -10.77 -13.11 -1.13
C ASP A 77 -10.41 -12.22 -2.32
N ILE A 78 -10.89 -10.97 -2.30
CA ILE A 78 -10.61 -9.99 -3.36
C ILE A 78 -9.11 -9.67 -3.38
N PHE A 79 -8.48 -9.52 -2.21
CA PHE A 79 -7.07 -9.23 -2.10
C PHE A 79 -6.21 -10.40 -2.60
N ARG A 80 -6.57 -11.63 -2.24
CA ARG A 80 -5.93 -12.84 -2.77
C ARG A 80 -6.00 -12.86 -4.30
N GLU A 81 -7.20 -12.78 -4.85
CA GLU A 81 -7.42 -12.95 -6.30
C GLU A 81 -6.84 -11.80 -7.13
N GLN A 82 -7.01 -10.55 -6.69
CA GLN A 82 -6.63 -9.40 -7.50
C GLN A 82 -5.21 -8.91 -7.26
N ILE A 83 -4.63 -9.18 -6.08
CA ILE A 83 -3.32 -8.65 -5.69
C ILE A 83 -2.29 -9.77 -5.61
N ILE A 84 -2.57 -10.82 -4.83
CA ILE A 84 -1.62 -11.91 -4.62
C ILE A 84 -1.45 -12.74 -5.88
N ASP A 85 -2.55 -13.20 -6.47
CA ASP A 85 -2.48 -14.08 -7.65
C ASP A 85 -1.93 -13.30 -8.86
N TYR A 86 -2.31 -12.02 -9.03
CA TYR A 86 -1.66 -11.10 -9.98
C TYR A 86 -0.14 -11.03 -9.76
N PHE A 87 0.30 -10.80 -8.52
CA PHE A 87 1.71 -10.72 -8.19
C PHE A 87 2.47 -11.99 -8.57
N VAL A 88 1.91 -13.15 -8.25
CA VAL A 88 2.50 -14.46 -8.58
C VAL A 88 2.59 -14.66 -10.08
N GLU A 89 1.48 -14.47 -10.82
CA GLU A 89 1.45 -14.73 -12.26
C GLU A 89 2.35 -13.79 -13.06
N GLU A 90 2.48 -12.52 -12.67
CA GLU A 90 3.41 -11.59 -13.31
C GLU A 90 4.87 -12.03 -13.15
N TYR A 91 5.24 -12.48 -11.95
CA TYR A 91 6.57 -13.01 -11.68
C TYR A 91 6.85 -14.30 -12.47
N LEU A 92 5.88 -15.22 -12.54
CA LEU A 92 6.00 -16.45 -13.32
C LEU A 92 6.08 -16.17 -14.83
N ALA A 93 5.51 -15.06 -15.28
CA ALA A 93 5.65 -14.58 -16.65
C ALA A 93 6.92 -13.74 -16.89
N GLY A 94 7.85 -13.72 -15.93
CA GLY A 94 9.16 -13.05 -16.05
C GLY A 94 9.10 -11.52 -15.95
N ARG A 95 8.04 -10.97 -15.36
CA ARG A 95 7.87 -9.52 -15.12
C ARG A 95 8.06 -9.20 -13.63
N THR A 96 8.38 -7.95 -13.34
CA THR A 96 8.45 -7.42 -11.96
C THR A 96 7.22 -6.55 -11.69
N PRO A 97 6.18 -7.06 -11.02
CA PRO A 97 4.92 -6.35 -10.81
C PRO A 97 4.99 -5.27 -9.73
N SER A 98 4.04 -4.32 -9.78
CA SER A 98 3.78 -3.37 -8.68
C SER A 98 2.41 -3.65 -8.04
N PRO A 99 2.31 -4.56 -7.06
CA PRO A 99 1.04 -4.94 -6.44
C PRO A 99 0.38 -3.76 -5.71
N CYS A 100 1.18 -2.82 -5.18
CA CYS A 100 0.65 -1.61 -4.52
C CYS A 100 -0.13 -0.72 -5.49
N MET A 101 0.31 -0.62 -6.75
CA MET A 101 -0.38 0.17 -7.77
C MET A 101 -1.76 -0.44 -8.10
N VAL A 102 -1.82 -1.76 -8.23
CA VAL A 102 -3.07 -2.49 -8.44
C VAL A 102 -3.97 -2.39 -7.21
N CYS A 103 -3.43 -2.56 -6.01
CA CYS A 103 -4.18 -2.43 -4.76
C CYS A 103 -4.81 -1.04 -4.58
N ASN A 104 -4.07 0.03 -4.91
CA ASN A 104 -4.65 1.37 -4.86
C ASN A 104 -5.81 1.51 -5.85
N ARG A 105 -5.65 1.06 -7.09
CA ARG A 105 -6.68 1.18 -8.13
C ARG A 105 -7.92 0.33 -7.85
N GLU A 106 -7.75 -0.94 -7.52
CA GLU A 106 -8.85 -1.90 -7.46
C GLU A 106 -9.50 -1.96 -6.07
N LEU A 107 -8.71 -1.85 -4.99
CA LEU A 107 -9.22 -1.95 -3.62
C LEU A 107 -9.46 -0.57 -3.00
N LYS A 108 -8.40 0.22 -2.79
CA LYS A 108 -8.51 1.46 -2.00
C LYS A 108 -9.34 2.55 -2.66
N PHE A 109 -9.28 2.65 -3.99
CA PHE A 109 -10.07 3.60 -4.76
C PHE A 109 -11.06 2.91 -5.70
N GLY A 110 -11.19 1.59 -5.63
CA GLY A 110 -12.24 0.82 -6.31
C GLY A 110 -13.29 0.34 -5.31
N LYS A 111 -13.03 -0.78 -4.61
CA LYS A 111 -13.96 -1.36 -3.65
C LYS A 111 -14.35 -0.43 -2.50
N LEU A 112 -13.40 0.33 -1.93
CA LEU A 112 -13.77 1.31 -0.91
C LEU A 112 -14.60 2.46 -1.48
N LEU A 113 -14.45 2.83 -2.75
CA LEU A 113 -15.27 3.87 -3.39
C LEU A 113 -16.72 3.39 -3.54
N ALA A 114 -16.92 2.14 -3.94
CA ALA A 114 -18.25 1.53 -3.94
C ALA A 114 -18.87 1.44 -2.52
N LEU A 115 -18.05 1.18 -1.50
CA LEU A 115 -18.51 1.23 -0.10
C LEU A 115 -18.86 2.66 0.32
N ALA A 116 -18.07 3.66 -0.09
CA ALA A 116 -18.35 5.07 0.15
C ALA A 116 -19.70 5.46 -0.46
N ASP A 117 -20.05 4.97 -1.64
CA ASP A 117 -21.38 5.18 -2.24
C ASP A 117 -22.50 4.60 -1.39
N THR A 118 -22.32 3.37 -0.89
CA THR A 118 -23.30 2.70 -0.02
C THR A 118 -23.50 3.44 1.31
N LEU A 119 -22.44 4.08 1.81
CA LEU A 119 -22.45 4.88 3.03
C LEU A 119 -22.77 6.36 2.78
N GLU A 120 -23.09 6.74 1.54
CA GLU A 120 -23.38 8.11 1.11
C GLU A 120 -22.25 9.11 1.42
N CYS A 121 -21.00 8.66 1.36
CA CYS A 121 -19.82 9.49 1.53
C CYS A 121 -19.46 10.21 0.23
N ASP A 122 -19.18 11.50 0.30
CA ASP A 122 -18.77 12.32 -0.84
C ASP A 122 -17.35 11.95 -1.33
N PHE A 123 -16.44 11.68 -0.39
CA PHE A 123 -15.02 11.47 -0.65
C PHE A 123 -14.43 10.31 0.14
N ILE A 124 -13.28 9.83 -0.33
CA ILE A 124 -12.38 8.94 0.42
C ILE A 124 -11.11 9.69 0.74
N ALA A 125 -10.69 9.68 2.01
CA ALA A 125 -9.34 10.11 2.38
C ALA A 125 -8.45 8.93 2.77
N THR A 126 -7.17 9.08 2.47
CA THR A 126 -6.13 8.10 2.79
C THR A 126 -4.88 8.81 3.31
N GLY A 127 -4.06 8.09 4.08
CA GLY A 127 -2.76 8.59 4.53
C GLY A 127 -1.67 8.58 3.47
N HIS A 128 -2.02 8.65 2.17
CA HIS A 128 -1.00 8.74 1.13
C HIS A 128 -0.37 10.12 1.05
N TYR A 129 0.92 10.15 0.79
CA TYR A 129 1.68 11.35 0.49
C TYR A 129 1.64 11.60 -1.02
N ALA A 130 0.58 12.25 -1.48
CA ALA A 130 0.47 12.83 -2.81
C ALA A 130 -0.55 13.97 -2.75
N ARG A 131 -0.62 14.79 -3.80
CA ARG A 131 -1.55 15.93 -3.83
C ARG A 131 -2.55 15.78 -4.96
N ILE A 132 -3.80 16.12 -4.67
CA ILE A 132 -4.87 16.16 -5.66
C ILE A 132 -5.27 17.62 -5.86
N GLU A 133 -5.00 18.14 -7.04
CA GLU A 133 -5.37 19.50 -7.44
C GLU A 133 -6.52 19.45 -8.45
N ARG A 134 -7.27 20.55 -8.57
CA ARG A 134 -8.20 20.74 -9.68
C ARG A 134 -7.57 21.68 -10.70
N HIS A 135 -7.56 21.28 -11.96
CA HIS A 135 -7.16 22.17 -13.03
C HIS A 135 -8.08 23.40 -13.04
N PRO A 136 -7.54 24.64 -13.04
CA PRO A 136 -8.34 25.85 -12.85
C PRO A 136 -9.42 26.04 -13.93
N GLU A 137 -9.10 25.71 -15.18
CA GLU A 137 -10.04 25.90 -16.31
C GLU A 137 -10.99 24.72 -16.54
N THR A 138 -10.48 23.48 -16.49
CA THR A 138 -11.24 22.28 -16.87
C THR A 138 -11.89 21.57 -15.69
N GLY A 139 -11.51 21.91 -14.46
CA GLY A 139 -11.95 21.21 -13.24
C GLY A 139 -11.43 19.76 -13.12
N ARG A 140 -10.58 19.31 -14.06
CA ARG A 140 -9.99 17.97 -14.08
C ARG A 140 -9.16 17.72 -12.83
N ALA A 141 -9.27 16.54 -12.24
CA ALA A 141 -8.45 16.15 -11.09
C ALA A 141 -7.02 15.83 -11.56
N LEU A 142 -6.04 16.44 -10.91
CA LEU A 142 -4.62 16.31 -11.22
C LEU A 142 -3.92 15.63 -10.05
N LEU A 143 -3.31 14.47 -10.30
CA LEU A 143 -2.39 13.85 -9.36
C LEU A 143 -1.04 14.57 -9.44
N ARG A 144 -0.55 15.06 -8.30
CA ARG A 144 0.72 15.76 -8.15
C ARG A 144 1.57 15.04 -7.11
N LYS A 145 2.88 15.23 -7.23
CA LYS A 145 3.84 14.78 -6.22
C LYS A 145 3.57 15.47 -4.88
N ALA A 146 3.78 14.76 -3.78
CA ALA A 146 3.84 15.37 -2.46
C ALA A 146 4.93 16.44 -2.39
N LEU A 147 4.79 17.37 -1.44
CA LEU A 147 5.83 18.37 -1.16
C LEU A 147 7.12 17.73 -0.67
N ASN A 148 7.04 16.62 0.06
CA ASN A 148 8.21 15.84 0.48
C ASN A 148 8.56 14.77 -0.56
N PRO A 149 9.64 14.92 -1.35
CA PRO A 149 9.97 13.97 -2.41
C PRO A 149 10.34 12.59 -1.89
N GLU A 150 10.94 12.49 -0.70
CA GLU A 150 11.37 11.22 -0.10
C GLU A 150 10.21 10.33 0.33
N LYS A 151 9.04 10.94 0.54
CA LYS A 151 7.80 10.24 0.91
C LYS A 151 6.78 10.23 -0.22
N ASP A 152 7.07 10.81 -1.38
CA ASP A 152 6.12 10.90 -2.48
C ASP A 152 5.61 9.51 -2.91
N GLN A 153 4.30 9.34 -2.89
CA GLN A 153 3.61 8.11 -3.25
C GLN A 153 2.80 8.24 -4.55
N SER A 154 2.96 9.37 -5.28
CA SER A 154 2.27 9.60 -6.55
C SER A 154 2.50 8.48 -7.57
N TYR A 155 3.68 7.83 -7.54
CA TYR A 155 3.98 6.66 -8.38
C TYR A 155 2.97 5.52 -8.19
N PHE A 156 2.65 5.16 -6.94
CA PHE A 156 1.71 4.07 -6.64
C PHE A 156 0.25 4.43 -6.92
N LEU A 157 -0.03 5.68 -7.24
CA LEU A 157 -1.36 6.23 -7.50
C LEU A 157 -1.53 6.60 -8.99
N ALA A 158 -0.50 6.41 -9.81
CA ALA A 158 -0.49 6.81 -11.22
C ALA A 158 -1.55 6.08 -12.07
N ALA A 159 -2.02 4.91 -11.63
CA ALA A 159 -3.05 4.12 -12.29
C ALA A 159 -4.49 4.55 -11.96
N LEU A 160 -4.69 5.54 -11.08
CA LEU A 160 -6.02 6.00 -10.71
C LEU A 160 -6.70 6.72 -11.88
N THR A 161 -7.99 6.42 -12.06
CA THR A 161 -8.84 7.05 -13.07
C THR A 161 -9.32 8.44 -12.63
N GLN A 162 -9.85 9.23 -13.55
CA GLN A 162 -10.40 10.55 -13.21
C GLN A 162 -11.56 10.49 -12.21
N GLU A 163 -12.40 9.47 -12.31
CA GLU A 163 -13.52 9.29 -11.37
C GLU A 163 -13.00 9.06 -9.95
N GLN A 164 -12.00 8.20 -9.81
CA GLN A 164 -11.33 7.91 -8.55
C GLN A 164 -10.62 9.15 -7.99
N LEU A 165 -9.85 9.85 -8.83
CA LEU A 165 -9.12 11.06 -8.41
C LEU A 165 -10.07 12.19 -7.98
N ARG A 166 -11.23 12.36 -8.62
CA ARG A 166 -12.19 13.41 -8.27
C ARG A 166 -12.74 13.29 -6.85
N ARG A 167 -12.74 12.07 -6.30
CA ARG A 167 -13.25 11.74 -4.97
C ARG A 167 -12.16 11.39 -3.95
N ALA A 168 -10.89 11.45 -4.34
CA ALA A 168 -9.76 11.15 -3.47
C ALA A 168 -9.29 12.39 -2.69
N MET A 169 -8.99 12.20 -1.41
CA MET A 169 -8.35 13.18 -0.53
C MET A 169 -7.06 12.60 0.05
N MET A 170 -5.99 13.38 -0.02
CA MET A 170 -4.64 13.00 0.42
C MET A 170 -4.02 14.15 1.21
N PRO A 171 -4.54 14.42 2.42
CA PRO A 171 -4.19 15.63 3.18
C PRO A 171 -2.71 15.69 3.56
N LEU A 172 -2.03 14.54 3.65
CA LEU A 172 -0.62 14.48 4.02
C LEU A 172 0.33 14.91 2.89
N GLY A 173 -0.17 15.10 1.66
CA GLY A 173 0.64 15.53 0.53
C GLY A 173 1.35 16.89 0.71
N GLU A 174 0.85 17.71 1.62
CA GLU A 174 1.41 19.04 1.95
C GLU A 174 2.40 19.00 3.13
N TYR A 175 2.69 17.82 3.69
CA TYR A 175 3.45 17.69 4.93
C TYR A 175 4.67 16.80 4.77
N THR A 176 5.73 17.17 5.47
CA THR A 176 6.86 16.27 5.73
C THR A 176 6.49 15.22 6.78
N LYS A 177 7.25 14.12 6.85
CA LYS A 177 6.96 13.07 7.83
C LYS A 177 7.11 13.57 9.27
N ALA A 178 8.08 14.42 9.54
CA ALA A 178 8.29 15.03 10.86
C ALA A 178 7.05 15.84 11.28
N GLN A 179 6.52 16.68 10.37
CA GLN A 179 5.30 17.44 10.63
C GLN A 179 4.08 16.54 10.88
N VAL A 180 3.94 15.42 10.15
CA VAL A 180 2.87 14.45 10.41
C VAL A 180 2.99 13.83 11.81
N ARG A 181 4.21 13.52 12.28
CA ARG A 181 4.41 13.05 13.66
C ARG A 181 4.10 14.14 14.69
N ASP A 182 4.46 15.39 14.43
CA ASP A 182 4.12 16.51 15.31
C ASP A 182 2.60 16.73 15.39
N LEU A 183 1.89 16.61 14.27
CA LEU A 183 0.43 16.59 14.25
C LEU A 183 -0.11 15.41 15.05
N ALA A 184 0.46 14.21 14.91
CA ALA A 184 0.05 13.06 15.71
C ALA A 184 0.19 13.32 17.22
N ARG A 185 1.29 13.95 17.66
CA ARG A 185 1.49 14.35 19.06
C ARG A 185 0.51 15.44 19.48
N LYS A 186 0.25 16.44 18.63
CA LYS A 186 -0.74 17.50 18.87
C LYS A 186 -2.14 16.92 19.09
N TYR A 187 -2.53 15.97 18.26
CA TYR A 187 -3.80 15.25 18.37
C TYR A 187 -3.77 14.15 19.45
N GLN A 188 -2.65 13.99 20.17
CA GLN A 188 -2.44 12.99 21.22
C GLN A 188 -2.73 11.56 20.74
N LEU A 189 -2.35 11.25 19.49
CA LEU A 189 -2.54 9.93 18.90
C LEU A 189 -1.43 8.98 19.37
N ARG A 190 -1.81 7.84 19.94
CA ARG A 190 -0.86 6.80 20.37
C ARG A 190 0.06 6.32 19.24
N THR A 191 -0.42 6.37 18.00
CA THR A 191 0.34 5.94 16.82
C THR A 191 1.50 6.89 16.47
N ALA A 192 1.68 8.03 17.16
CA ALA A 192 2.69 9.04 16.83
C ALA A 192 4.12 8.49 16.69
N GLU A 193 4.49 7.57 17.58
CA GLU A 193 5.82 6.95 17.62
C GLU A 193 5.87 5.56 16.97
N LYS A 194 4.78 5.12 16.33
CA LYS A 194 4.74 3.82 15.67
C LYS A 194 5.63 3.83 14.43
N ASP A 195 6.40 2.76 14.26
CA ASP A 195 7.20 2.56 13.06
C ASP A 195 6.32 2.39 11.82
N GLU A 196 6.87 2.79 10.68
CA GLU A 196 6.18 2.65 9.41
C GLU A 196 6.30 1.22 8.89
N SER A 197 5.21 0.69 8.33
CA SER A 197 5.28 -0.47 7.46
C SER A 197 5.87 -0.03 6.12
N GLN A 198 7.17 -0.25 5.96
CA GLN A 198 7.80 -0.35 4.65
C GLN A 198 7.73 -1.83 4.24
N GLU A 199 7.64 -2.14 2.94
CA GLU A 199 7.50 -3.49 2.34
C GLU A 199 6.08 -3.94 1.96
N LEU A 200 6.01 -5.02 1.17
CA LEU A 200 4.77 -5.64 0.71
C LEU A 200 3.93 -6.11 1.91
N CYS A 201 2.69 -5.63 2.01
CA CYS A 201 1.84 -5.87 3.18
C CYS A 201 1.51 -7.34 3.43
N PHE A 202 1.68 -8.21 2.44
CA PHE A 202 1.40 -9.65 2.50
C PHE A 202 2.65 -10.53 2.57
N VAL A 203 3.85 -9.94 2.55
CA VAL A 203 5.12 -10.67 2.69
C VAL A 203 5.73 -10.35 4.05
N ALA A 204 5.56 -11.28 5.01
CA ALA A 204 5.88 -11.04 6.42
C ALA A 204 7.38 -10.81 6.70
N ASP A 205 8.26 -11.52 5.99
CA ASP A 205 9.71 -11.53 6.22
C ASP A 205 10.49 -10.69 5.21
N THR A 206 9.79 -9.88 4.41
CA THR A 206 10.34 -9.06 3.30
C THR A 206 11.01 -9.88 2.18
N ASN A 207 10.90 -11.21 2.24
CA ASN A 207 11.51 -12.11 1.28
C ASN A 207 10.46 -12.65 0.30
N TYR A 208 10.15 -11.83 -0.71
CA TYR A 208 9.19 -12.23 -1.75
C TYR A 208 9.61 -13.52 -2.49
N ARG A 209 10.92 -13.84 -2.54
CA ARG A 209 11.40 -15.07 -3.20
C ARG A 209 10.93 -16.29 -2.44
N ARG A 210 11.06 -16.28 -1.10
CA ARG A 210 10.52 -17.32 -0.23
C ARG A 210 8.99 -17.40 -0.37
N PHE A 211 8.30 -16.25 -0.37
CA PHE A 211 6.85 -16.22 -0.59
C PHE A 211 6.43 -16.93 -1.90
N LEU A 212 7.12 -16.66 -3.01
CA LEU A 212 6.85 -17.33 -4.28
C LEU A 212 7.20 -18.82 -4.23
N GLN A 213 8.33 -19.18 -3.61
CA GLN A 213 8.78 -20.57 -3.47
C GLN A 213 7.83 -21.42 -2.62
N ASP A 214 7.28 -20.86 -1.55
CA ASP A 214 6.35 -21.54 -0.66
C ASP A 214 4.98 -21.75 -1.34
N ARG A 215 4.58 -20.81 -2.22
CA ARG A 215 3.25 -20.82 -2.85
C ARG A 215 3.16 -21.60 -4.15
N VAL A 216 4.21 -21.57 -4.99
CA VAL A 216 4.23 -22.22 -6.32
C VAL A 216 5.58 -22.92 -6.61
N PRO A 217 6.06 -23.79 -5.71
CA PRO A 217 7.41 -24.37 -5.81
C PRO A 217 7.64 -25.12 -7.12
N GLU A 218 6.62 -25.83 -7.62
CA GLU A 218 6.66 -26.64 -8.84
C GLU A 218 6.70 -25.82 -10.13
N ARG A 219 6.34 -24.53 -10.07
CA ARG A 219 6.33 -23.62 -11.23
C ARG A 219 7.60 -22.79 -11.36
N ILE A 220 8.52 -22.90 -10.40
CA ILE A 220 9.78 -22.17 -10.38
C ILE A 220 10.91 -23.15 -10.70
N ALA A 221 11.45 -23.04 -11.91
CA ALA A 221 12.55 -23.87 -12.38
C ALA A 221 13.81 -23.04 -12.60
N GLY A 222 14.94 -23.59 -12.17
CA GLY A 222 16.26 -23.06 -12.48
C GLY A 222 16.63 -23.20 -13.96
N GLY A 223 17.67 -22.49 -14.36
CA GLY A 223 18.13 -22.44 -15.74
C GLY A 223 19.51 -21.81 -15.86
N ASP A 224 19.99 -21.65 -17.08
CA ASP A 224 21.31 -21.08 -17.34
C ASP A 224 21.24 -19.55 -17.35
N ILE A 225 22.26 -18.91 -16.77
CA ILE A 225 22.50 -17.48 -16.95
C ILE A 225 23.52 -17.37 -18.08
N VAL A 226 23.17 -16.63 -19.12
CA VAL A 226 24.00 -16.46 -20.32
C VAL A 226 24.40 -15.00 -20.53
N ASP A 227 25.54 -14.78 -21.17
CA ASP A 227 25.90 -13.45 -21.70
C ASP A 227 25.19 -13.15 -23.03
N LYS A 228 25.52 -12.00 -23.64
CA LYS A 228 24.95 -11.56 -24.92
C LYS A 228 25.37 -12.43 -26.10
N ASP A 229 26.48 -13.15 -25.98
CA ASP A 229 27.02 -14.03 -27.00
C ASP A 229 26.52 -15.48 -26.82
N GLY A 230 25.74 -15.74 -25.78
CA GLY A 230 25.17 -17.05 -25.45
C GLY A 230 26.08 -17.94 -24.61
N ASN A 231 27.21 -17.43 -24.11
CA ASN A 231 28.08 -18.20 -23.23
C ASN A 231 27.42 -18.36 -21.85
N VAL A 232 27.42 -19.57 -21.33
CA VAL A 232 26.89 -19.86 -19.99
C VAL A 232 27.84 -19.31 -18.93
N LEU A 233 27.35 -18.37 -18.12
CA LEU A 233 28.08 -17.72 -17.03
C LEU A 233 27.80 -18.36 -15.66
N GLY A 234 26.69 -19.09 -15.54
CA GLY A 234 26.25 -19.70 -14.29
C GLY A 234 24.83 -20.25 -14.37
N LYS A 235 24.22 -20.53 -13.22
CA LYS A 235 22.83 -20.99 -13.13
C LYS A 235 22.00 -20.11 -12.20
N HIS A 236 20.75 -19.89 -12.57
CA HIS A 236 19.77 -19.20 -11.75
C HIS A 236 18.83 -20.17 -11.05
N GLN A 237 18.23 -19.74 -9.94
CA GLN A 237 17.27 -20.54 -9.17
C GLN A 237 15.81 -20.40 -9.64
N GLY A 238 15.57 -19.48 -10.58
CA GLY A 238 14.26 -19.27 -11.20
C GLY A 238 14.11 -17.85 -11.71
N VAL A 239 13.56 -17.67 -12.91
CA VAL A 239 13.36 -16.34 -13.51
C VAL A 239 12.64 -15.35 -12.57
N PRO A 240 11.60 -15.75 -11.79
CA PRO A 240 10.92 -14.87 -10.85
C PRO A 240 11.80 -14.15 -9.81
N PHE A 241 13.01 -14.66 -9.54
CA PHE A 241 13.89 -14.14 -8.49
C PHE A 241 14.80 -13.00 -8.93
N TYR A 242 14.67 -12.58 -10.19
CA TYR A 242 15.53 -11.61 -10.83
C TYR A 242 14.71 -10.50 -11.49
N THR A 243 15.26 -9.29 -11.50
CA THR A 243 14.70 -8.15 -12.24
C THR A 243 15.77 -7.54 -13.13
N VAL A 244 15.35 -6.92 -14.24
CA VAL A 244 16.25 -6.20 -15.14
C VAL A 244 17.03 -5.13 -14.35
N GLY A 245 18.35 -5.11 -14.52
CA GLY A 245 19.26 -4.19 -13.80
C GLY A 245 19.71 -4.68 -12.42
N GLN A 246 19.27 -5.85 -11.95
CA GLN A 246 19.73 -6.44 -10.69
C GLN A 246 21.21 -6.82 -10.73
N ARG A 247 21.99 -6.35 -9.74
CA ARG A 247 23.40 -6.73 -9.57
C ARG A 247 23.61 -7.79 -8.48
N ARG A 248 22.86 -7.69 -7.37
CA ARG A 248 23.01 -8.59 -6.21
C ARG A 248 22.31 -9.93 -6.49
N GLY A 249 22.83 -11.02 -5.94
CA GLY A 249 22.17 -12.34 -5.99
C GLY A 249 22.26 -13.09 -7.33
N LEU A 250 23.07 -12.61 -8.29
CA LEU A 250 23.33 -13.35 -9.53
C LEU A 250 24.26 -14.55 -9.34
N GLY A 251 25.09 -14.56 -8.29
CA GLY A 251 26.03 -15.66 -8.03
C GLY A 251 27.17 -15.78 -9.05
N ILE A 252 27.36 -14.76 -9.91
CA ILE A 252 28.37 -14.73 -10.97
C ILE A 252 29.42 -13.67 -10.63
N ALA A 253 30.69 -14.05 -10.69
CA ALA A 253 31.82 -13.14 -10.60
C ALA A 253 32.09 -12.50 -11.98
N ALA A 254 31.26 -11.54 -12.40
CA ALA A 254 31.56 -10.76 -13.60
C ALA A 254 32.50 -9.59 -13.24
N GLY A 255 33.65 -9.49 -13.93
CA GLY A 255 34.67 -8.49 -13.67
C GLY A 255 34.27 -7.05 -14.00
N LYS A 256 33.19 -6.84 -14.78
CA LYS A 256 32.59 -5.54 -15.10
C LYS A 256 31.07 -5.69 -15.34
N PRO A 257 30.28 -4.62 -15.10
CA PRO A 257 28.85 -4.58 -15.40
C PRO A 257 28.53 -4.69 -16.89
#